data_AF-A0A7Y9IQC5-F1
#
_entry.id   AF-A0A7Y9IQC5-F1
#
_cell.length_a   1.000
_cell.length_b   1.000
_cell.length_c   1.000
_cell.angle_alpha   90.00
_cell.angle_beta   90.00
_cell.angle_gamma   90.00
#
_symmetry.space_group_name_H-M   'P 1'
#
loop_
_entity.id
_entity.type
_entity.pdbx_description
1 polymer ?
#
loop_
_entity_poly.entity_id
_entity_poly.type
_entity_poly.pdbx_seq_one_letter_code
_entity_poly.pdbx_strand_id
1 'polypeptide(L)'
;MNDIEGIEKAVAALQPHWQEIEADFRYHNERFRKLLAVDHEPIGRILRAHLVIENFLDIFLTIFYVIEEFDDLRLTFAQKAKLLPSRRSSAAFVRPGIIQLNAIRNKFGHEIDHSIENHNLSSIYEVLRHARPNVKFPSQIEAIEGFAAVACAFLSVPPKHLQGLFMKAFAEVRSFNPAA
;
A
#
# COMPACT_ATOMS: atom_id res chain seq x y z
N MET A 1 41.26 -3.09 -16.78
CA MET A 1 40.68 -1.76 -16.56
C MET A 1 40.59 -1.62 -15.05
N ASN A 2 41.22 -0.61 -14.44
CA ASN A 2 40.95 -0.33 -13.04
C ASN A 2 39.65 0.46 -13.00
N ASP A 3 38.57 -0.18 -12.58
CA ASP A 3 37.21 0.37 -12.67
C ASP A 3 36.99 1.59 -11.74
N ILE A 4 37.96 1.88 -10.86
CA ILE A 4 37.94 3.02 -9.95
C ILE A 4 39.35 3.65 -9.92
N GLU A 5 39.52 4.77 -10.60
CA GLU A 5 40.77 5.53 -10.61
C GLU A 5 41.06 6.14 -9.23
N GLY A 6 42.31 6.07 -8.76
CA GLY A 6 42.76 6.71 -7.52
C GLY A 6 42.45 5.96 -6.21
N ILE A 7 41.75 4.81 -6.26
CA ILE A 7 41.37 4.05 -5.05
C ILE A 7 42.58 3.58 -4.24
N GLU A 8 43.66 3.14 -4.90
CA GLU A 8 44.87 2.66 -4.25
C GLU A 8 45.52 3.75 -3.38
N LYS A 9 45.55 4.99 -3.90
CA LYS A 9 46.08 6.15 -3.18
C LYS A 9 45.21 6.52 -1.97
N ALA A 10 43.88 6.43 -2.13
CA ALA A 10 42.94 6.67 -1.04
C ALA A 10 43.07 5.61 0.06
N VAL A 11 43.13 4.32 -0.31
CA VAL A 11 43.32 3.20 0.65
C VAL A 11 44.65 3.36 1.39
N ALA A 12 45.75 3.66 0.69
CA ALA A 12 47.05 3.88 1.32
C ALA A 12 47.03 5.04 2.35
N ALA A 13 46.30 6.12 2.05
CA ALA A 13 46.15 7.25 2.97
C ALA A 13 45.29 6.91 4.21
N LEU A 14 44.32 6.01 4.07
CA LEU A 14 43.44 5.56 5.17
C LEU A 14 44.03 4.42 6.00
N GLN A 15 45.02 3.70 5.46
CA GLN A 15 45.67 2.54 6.08
C GLN A 15 46.08 2.77 7.56
N PRO A 16 46.65 3.93 7.96
CA PRO A 16 47.02 4.17 9.36
C PRO A 16 45.83 4.18 10.33
N HIS A 17 44.63 4.53 9.85
CA HIS A 17 43.39 4.60 10.64
C HIS A 17 42.48 3.38 10.44
N TRP A 18 42.96 2.35 9.75
CA TRP A 18 42.11 1.25 9.29
C TRP A 18 41.39 0.51 10.41
N GLN A 19 42.00 0.38 11.60
CA GLN A 19 41.35 -0.25 12.75
C GLN A 19 40.12 0.52 13.24
N GLU A 20 40.17 1.85 13.28
CA GLU A 20 39.04 2.71 13.67
C GLU A 20 37.93 2.64 12.61
N ILE A 21 38.31 2.69 11.33
CA ILE A 21 37.39 2.54 10.20
C ILE A 21 36.70 1.18 10.23
N GLU A 22 37.44 0.10 10.48
CA GLU A 22 36.89 -1.25 10.55
C GLU A 22 35.97 -1.47 11.76
N ALA A 23 36.22 -0.78 12.88
CA ALA A 23 35.29 -0.78 14.01
C ALA A 23 33.97 -0.09 13.65
N ASP A 24 34.02 1.08 13.02
CA ASP A 24 32.82 1.80 12.57
C ASP A 24 32.05 1.02 11.48
N PHE A 25 32.78 0.42 10.53
CA PHE A 25 32.19 -0.43 9.49
C PHE A 25 31.53 -1.68 10.08
N ARG A 26 32.09 -2.28 11.14
CA ARG A 26 31.44 -3.39 11.85
C ARG A 26 30.13 -2.94 12.49
N TYR A 27 30.11 -1.79 13.16
CA TYR A 27 28.88 -1.23 13.74
C TYR A 27 27.80 -1.01 12.67
N HIS A 28 28.15 -0.40 11.54
CA HIS A 28 27.23 -0.20 10.43
C HIS A 28 26.77 -1.51 9.78
N ASN A 29 27.66 -2.48 9.58
CA ASN A 29 27.34 -3.79 9.03
C ASN A 29 26.44 -4.62 9.96
N GLU A 30 26.63 -4.54 11.27
CA GLU A 30 25.73 -5.19 12.24
C GLU A 30 24.33 -4.59 12.17
N ARG A 31 24.21 -3.26 12.09
CA ARG A 31 22.91 -2.60 11.90
C ARG A 31 22.26 -3.02 10.58
N PHE A 32 23.02 -3.04 9.48
CA PHE A 32 22.53 -3.50 8.18
C PHE A 32 22.00 -4.95 8.24
N ARG A 33 22.78 -5.86 8.83
CA ARG A 33 22.39 -7.27 8.98
C ARG A 33 21.12 -7.43 9.82
N LYS A 34 20.96 -6.65 10.90
CA LYS A 34 19.73 -6.65 11.71
C LYS A 34 18.51 -6.25 10.89
N LEU A 35 18.62 -5.19 10.08
CA LEU A 35 17.51 -4.73 9.23
C LEU A 35 17.18 -5.74 8.13
N LEU A 36 18.19 -6.37 7.52
CA LEU A 36 18.01 -7.36 6.46
C LEU A 36 17.47 -8.71 6.97
N ALA A 37 17.68 -9.00 8.26
CA ALA A 37 17.20 -10.23 8.89
C ALA A 37 15.72 -10.16 9.28
N VAL A 38 15.08 -8.99 9.20
CA VAL A 38 13.63 -8.86 9.43
C VAL A 38 12.89 -9.63 8.35
N ASP A 39 11.81 -10.32 8.74
CA ASP A 39 10.94 -10.97 7.77
C ASP A 39 10.26 -9.93 6.87
N HIS A 40 10.63 -9.94 5.59
CA HIS A 40 10.12 -9.01 4.59
C HIS A 40 8.90 -9.54 3.83
N GLU A 41 8.42 -10.75 4.11
CA GLU A 41 7.21 -11.27 3.48
C GLU A 41 5.98 -10.38 3.75
N PRO A 42 5.71 -9.92 5.00
CA PRO A 42 4.55 -9.07 5.28
C PRO A 42 4.52 -7.77 4.49
N ILE A 43 5.64 -7.05 4.44
CA ILE A 43 5.75 -5.79 3.69
C ILE A 43 5.57 -6.03 2.18
N GLY A 44 6.14 -7.12 1.65
CA GLY A 44 5.96 -7.49 0.24
C GLY A 44 4.50 -7.76 -0.11
N ARG A 45 3.77 -8.46 0.77
CA ARG A 45 2.35 -8.77 0.59
C ARG A 45 1.45 -7.54 0.67
N ILE A 46 1.71 -6.63 1.61
CA ILE A 46 1.00 -5.35 1.74
C ILE A 46 1.27 -4.46 0.52
N LEU A 47 2.53 -4.37 0.07
CA LEU A 47 2.91 -3.62 -1.12
C LEU A 47 2.21 -4.17 -2.37
N ARG A 48 2.17 -5.50 -2.52
CA ARG A 48 1.44 -6.15 -3.61
C ARG A 48 -0.05 -5.79 -3.58
N ALA A 49 -0.71 -5.91 -2.43
CA ALA A 49 -2.12 -5.55 -2.30
C ALA A 49 -2.38 -4.09 -2.67
N HIS A 50 -1.49 -3.19 -2.24
CA HIS A 50 -1.53 -1.77 -2.59
C HIS A 50 -1.41 -1.52 -4.10
N LEU A 51 -0.40 -2.09 -4.76
CA LEU A 51 -0.17 -1.92 -6.19
C LEU A 51 -1.33 -2.44 -7.05
N VAL A 52 -1.90 -3.58 -6.65
CA VAL A 52 -3.07 -4.15 -7.34
C VAL A 52 -4.28 -3.23 -7.21
N ILE A 53 -4.57 -2.72 -6.00
CA ILE A 53 -5.67 -1.76 -5.82
C ILE A 53 -5.41 -0.48 -6.60
N GLU A 54 -4.18 0.02 -6.63
CA GLU A 54 -3.81 1.24 -7.36
C GLU A 54 -4.12 1.11 -8.85
N ASN A 55 -3.79 -0.03 -9.46
CA ASN A 55 -4.11 -0.28 -10.86
C ASN A 55 -5.63 -0.20 -11.13
N PHE A 56 -6.45 -0.79 -10.27
CA PHE A 56 -7.92 -0.71 -10.40
C PHE A 56 -8.45 0.70 -10.11
N LEU A 57 -7.80 1.41 -9.19
CA LEU A 57 -8.14 2.78 -8.85
C LEU A 57 -7.91 3.73 -10.02
N ASP A 58 -6.81 3.56 -10.75
CA ASP A 58 -6.50 4.33 -11.96
C ASP A 58 -7.58 4.13 -13.02
N ILE A 59 -7.89 2.87 -13.34
CA ILE A 59 -8.95 2.52 -14.29
C ILE A 59 -10.30 3.11 -13.86
N PHE A 60 -10.65 2.96 -12.58
CA PHE A 60 -11.91 3.50 -12.05
C PHE A 60 -11.97 5.02 -12.20
N LEU A 61 -10.93 5.75 -11.81
CA LEU A 61 -10.91 7.22 -11.84
C LEU A 61 -10.95 7.75 -13.27
N THR A 62 -10.20 7.14 -14.20
CA THR A 62 -10.25 7.44 -15.63
C THR A 62 -11.67 7.32 -16.19
N ILE A 63 -12.36 6.22 -15.90
CA ILE A 63 -13.73 5.99 -16.38
C ILE A 63 -14.72 6.92 -15.69
N PHE A 64 -14.61 7.07 -14.36
CA PHE A 64 -15.58 7.82 -13.56
C PHE A 64 -15.55 9.32 -13.85
N TYR A 65 -14.36 9.88 -14.06
CA TYR A 65 -14.16 11.30 -14.35
C TYR A 65 -13.99 11.62 -15.84
N VAL A 66 -13.94 10.60 -16.71
CA VAL A 66 -13.75 10.74 -18.16
C VAL A 66 -12.46 11.51 -18.49
N ILE A 67 -11.34 11.00 -17.98
CA ILE A 67 -10.00 11.62 -18.13
C ILE A 67 -9.17 10.79 -19.12
N GLU A 68 -8.80 11.36 -20.27
CA GLU A 68 -8.05 10.63 -21.31
C GLU A 68 -6.57 10.36 -20.93
N GLU A 69 -5.88 11.36 -20.35
CA GLU A 69 -4.46 11.29 -19.99
C GLU A 69 -4.26 11.25 -18.46
N PHE A 70 -4.90 10.29 -17.79
CA PHE A 70 -4.88 10.23 -16.32
C PHE A 70 -3.47 10.05 -15.74
N ASP A 71 -2.60 9.29 -16.42
CA ASP A 71 -1.24 9.01 -15.97
C ASP A 71 -0.36 10.28 -15.91
N ASP A 72 -0.61 11.26 -16.79
CA ASP A 72 0.13 12.52 -16.84
C ASP A 72 -0.15 13.43 -15.62
N LEU A 73 -1.25 13.19 -14.91
CA LEU A 73 -1.56 13.88 -13.66
C LEU A 73 -0.59 13.49 -12.53
N ARG A 74 0.15 12.38 -12.67
CA ARG A 74 1.16 11.89 -11.70
C ARG A 74 0.68 11.89 -10.25
N LEU A 75 -0.59 11.52 -10.05
CA LEU A 75 -1.19 11.50 -8.73
C LEU A 75 -0.56 10.39 -7.89
N THR A 76 -0.26 10.71 -6.64
CA THR A 76 0.08 9.70 -5.63
C THR A 76 -1.14 8.88 -5.26
N PHE A 77 -0.95 7.64 -4.78
CA PHE A 77 -2.04 6.82 -4.24
C PHE A 77 -2.92 7.58 -3.24
N ALA A 78 -2.32 8.37 -2.35
CA ALA A 78 -3.06 9.15 -1.36
C ALA A 78 -3.98 10.20 -2.01
N GLN A 79 -3.55 10.83 -3.11
CA GLN A 79 -4.39 11.76 -3.88
C GLN A 79 -5.50 11.00 -4.62
N LYS A 80 -5.18 9.88 -5.28
CA LYS A 80 -6.17 9.02 -5.95
C LYS A 80 -7.26 8.53 -4.99
N ALA A 81 -6.88 8.06 -3.80
CA ALA A 81 -7.82 7.61 -2.78
C ALA A 81 -8.75 8.73 -2.27
N LYS A 82 -8.27 9.99 -2.27
CA LYS A 82 -9.11 11.15 -1.92
C LYS A 82 -10.15 11.46 -3.00
N LEU A 83 -9.84 11.20 -4.27
CA LEU A 83 -10.76 11.37 -5.40
C LEU A 83 -11.87 10.32 -5.44
N LEU A 84 -11.74 9.20 -4.71
CA LEU A 84 -12.83 8.23 -4.63
C LEU A 84 -14.12 8.90 -4.12
N PRO A 85 -15.25 8.71 -4.82
CA PRO A 85 -16.52 9.30 -4.42
C PRO A 85 -16.87 8.82 -3.01
N SER A 86 -17.23 9.76 -2.14
CA SER A 86 -17.62 9.45 -0.77
C SER A 86 -19.09 9.02 -0.64
N ARG A 87 -19.88 9.14 -1.71
CA ARG A 87 -21.32 8.87 -1.73
C ARG A 87 -21.77 8.33 -3.08
N ARG A 88 -22.92 7.64 -3.12
CA ARG A 88 -23.63 7.28 -4.37
C ARG A 88 -22.80 6.48 -5.38
N SER A 89 -21.85 5.68 -4.90
CA SER A 89 -20.98 4.85 -5.73
C SER A 89 -20.58 3.60 -4.97
N SER A 90 -20.42 2.47 -5.68
CA SER A 90 -19.86 1.24 -5.12
C SER A 90 -18.48 1.48 -4.52
N ALA A 91 -17.69 2.36 -5.13
CA ALA A 91 -16.39 2.77 -4.65
C ALA A 91 -16.44 3.44 -3.27
N ALA A 92 -17.56 4.10 -2.92
CA ALA A 92 -17.72 4.70 -1.60
C ALA A 92 -17.69 3.65 -0.49
N PHE A 93 -18.17 2.44 -0.74
CA PHE A 93 -18.20 1.36 0.25
C PHE A 93 -16.78 0.91 0.65
N VAL A 94 -15.85 0.82 -0.30
CA VAL A 94 -14.48 0.32 -0.06
C VAL A 94 -13.48 1.44 0.25
N ARG A 95 -13.85 2.70 0.00
CA ARG A 95 -13.00 3.88 0.17
C ARG A 95 -12.32 3.97 1.56
N PRO A 96 -13.01 3.77 2.70
CA PRO A 96 -12.35 3.83 4.01
C PRO A 96 -11.23 2.79 4.16
N GLY A 97 -11.44 1.57 3.68
CA GLY A 97 -10.43 0.51 3.72
C GLY A 97 -9.22 0.82 2.83
N ILE A 98 -9.42 1.44 1.66
CA ILE A 98 -8.34 1.88 0.76
C ILE A 98 -7.48 2.95 1.44
N ILE A 99 -8.11 3.92 2.12
CA ILE A 99 -7.39 4.96 2.88
C ILE A 99 -6.60 4.33 4.03
N GLN A 100 -7.20 3.40 4.77
CA GLN A 100 -6.55 2.69 5.87
C GLN A 100 -5.34 1.86 5.37
N LEU A 101 -5.47 1.17 4.24
CA LEU A 101 -4.36 0.44 3.61
C LEU A 101 -3.18 1.35 3.26
N ASN A 102 -3.43 2.54 2.72
CA ASN A 102 -2.36 3.50 2.43
C ASN A 102 -1.63 3.94 3.71
N ALA A 103 -2.36 4.16 4.81
CA ALA A 103 -1.76 4.51 6.09
C ALA A 103 -0.88 3.37 6.63
N ILE A 104 -1.31 2.12 6.47
CA ILE A 104 -0.53 0.93 6.83
C ILE A 104 0.72 0.84 5.97
N ARG A 105 0.58 0.88 4.63
CA ARG A 105 1.70 0.86 3.69
C ARG A 105 2.73 1.94 4.00
N ASN A 106 2.31 3.16 4.32
CA ASN A 106 3.23 4.25 4.64
C ASN A 106 4.06 3.96 5.89
N LYS A 107 3.47 3.36 6.92
CA LYS A 107 4.22 2.94 8.12
C LYS A 107 5.28 1.89 7.78
N PHE A 108 4.92 0.88 6.99
CA PHE A 108 5.88 -0.13 6.51
C PHE A 108 6.97 0.46 5.60
N GLY A 109 6.66 1.52 4.84
CA GLY A 109 7.65 2.24 4.02
C GLY A 109 8.64 3.08 4.83
N HIS A 110 8.34 3.39 6.10
CA HIS A 110 9.18 4.21 6.96
C HIS A 110 9.86 3.42 8.09
N GLU A 111 9.31 2.27 8.48
CA GLU A 111 9.80 1.44 9.58
C GLU A 111 9.99 -0.01 9.13
N ILE A 112 11.25 -0.43 8.97
CA ILE A 112 11.62 -1.76 8.45
C ILE A 112 11.32 -2.89 9.46
N ASP A 113 11.21 -2.58 10.75
CA ASP A 113 11.05 -3.56 11.85
C ASP A 113 9.61 -3.59 12.42
N HIS A 114 8.61 -3.17 11.63
CA HIS A 114 7.24 -3.02 12.14
C HIS A 114 6.41 -4.30 11.97
N SER A 115 5.75 -4.75 13.04
CA SER A 115 4.78 -5.85 12.97
C SER A 115 3.39 -5.34 12.58
N ILE A 116 2.75 -6.03 11.63
CA ILE A 116 1.38 -5.73 11.18
C ILE A 116 0.37 -5.85 12.32
N GLU A 117 0.62 -6.70 13.31
CA GLU A 117 -0.33 -7.01 14.39
C GLU A 117 -0.73 -5.78 15.23
N ASN A 118 0.11 -4.75 15.22
CA ASN A 118 -0.13 -3.49 15.93
C ASN A 118 -1.04 -2.51 15.19
N HIS A 119 -1.54 -2.86 14.00
CA HIS A 119 -2.35 -1.96 13.19
C HIS A 119 -3.85 -2.14 13.43
N ASN A 120 -4.54 -1.00 13.46
CA ASN A 120 -5.99 -0.97 13.40
C ASN A 120 -6.44 -1.23 11.95
N LEU A 121 -7.23 -2.29 11.75
CA LEU A 121 -7.84 -2.69 10.48
C LEU A 121 -9.37 -2.51 10.46
N SER A 122 -9.93 -1.67 11.34
CA SER A 122 -11.37 -1.51 11.52
C SER A 122 -12.16 -1.29 10.22
N SER A 123 -11.67 -0.41 9.33
CA SER A 123 -12.36 -0.10 8.07
C SER A 123 -12.28 -1.25 7.07
N ILE A 124 -11.13 -1.92 7.02
CA ILE A 124 -10.93 -3.14 6.23
C ILE A 124 -11.87 -4.25 6.70
N TYR A 125 -11.93 -4.52 8.01
CA TYR A 125 -12.81 -5.53 8.57
C TYR A 125 -14.29 -5.21 8.42
N GLU A 126 -14.68 -3.93 8.50
CA GLU A 126 -16.06 -3.52 8.27
C GLU A 126 -16.51 -3.87 6.85
N VAL A 127 -15.69 -3.55 5.84
CA VAL A 127 -15.96 -3.93 4.44
C VAL A 127 -16.06 -5.44 4.28
N LEU A 128 -15.11 -6.18 4.85
CA LEU A 128 -15.08 -7.65 4.78
C LEU A 128 -16.29 -8.29 5.44
N ARG A 129 -16.77 -7.76 6.56
CA ARG A 129 -17.95 -8.28 7.26
C ARG A 129 -19.19 -8.28 6.36
N HIS A 130 -19.36 -7.24 5.55
CA HIS A 130 -20.51 -7.16 4.63
C HIS A 130 -20.28 -7.90 3.31
N ALA A 131 -19.08 -7.84 2.76
CA ALA A 131 -18.79 -8.45 1.44
C ALA A 131 -18.50 -9.96 1.51
N ARG A 132 -17.98 -10.43 2.65
CA ARG A 132 -17.52 -11.81 2.90
C ARG A 132 -17.91 -12.28 4.32
N PRO A 133 -19.19 -12.23 4.73
CA PRO A 133 -19.61 -12.46 6.12
C PRO A 133 -19.21 -13.83 6.70
N ASN A 134 -19.05 -14.84 5.84
CA ASN A 134 -18.77 -16.22 6.25
C ASN A 134 -17.28 -16.59 6.13
N VAL A 135 -16.42 -15.66 5.73
CA VAL A 135 -14.98 -15.91 5.57
C VAL A 135 -14.26 -15.44 6.83
N LYS A 136 -13.46 -16.34 7.41
CA LYS A 136 -12.53 -16.00 8.48
C LYS A 136 -11.15 -15.81 7.88
N PHE A 137 -10.48 -14.74 8.28
CA PHE A 137 -9.10 -14.47 7.89
C PHE A 137 -8.18 -14.87 9.05
N PRO A 138 -7.28 -15.86 8.86
CA PRO A 138 -6.35 -16.33 9.88
C PRO A 138 -5.38 -15.26 10.39
N SER A 139 -5.07 -14.27 9.56
CA SER A 139 -4.12 -13.20 9.87
C SER A 139 -4.59 -11.85 9.35
N GLN A 140 -4.02 -10.78 9.91
CA GLN A 140 -4.24 -9.41 9.44
C GLN A 140 -3.80 -9.21 7.98
N ILE A 141 -2.72 -9.88 7.55
CA ILE A 141 -2.22 -9.83 6.18
C ILE A 141 -3.23 -10.47 5.22
N GLU A 142 -3.77 -11.63 5.57
CA GLU A 142 -4.80 -12.28 4.76
C GLU A 142 -6.10 -11.46 4.72
N ALA A 143 -6.44 -10.76 5.80
CA ALA A 143 -7.56 -9.81 5.77
C ALA A 143 -7.30 -8.67 4.79
N ILE A 144 -6.08 -8.10 4.75
CA ILE A 144 -5.70 -7.07 3.77
C ILE A 144 -5.82 -7.59 2.34
N GLU A 145 -5.35 -8.80 2.06
CA GLU A 145 -5.43 -9.41 0.73
C GLU A 145 -6.87 -9.75 0.32
N GLY A 146 -7.66 -10.30 1.24
CA GLY A 146 -9.08 -10.51 1.04
C GLY A 146 -9.82 -9.20 0.77
N PHE A 147 -9.45 -8.13 1.47
CA PHE A 147 -9.98 -6.80 1.24
C PHE A 147 -9.56 -6.27 -0.12
N ALA A 148 -8.32 -6.47 -0.56
CA ALA A 148 -7.86 -6.03 -1.88
C ALA A 148 -8.73 -6.63 -3.00
N ALA A 149 -9.03 -7.93 -2.92
CA ALA A 149 -9.94 -8.57 -3.86
C ALA A 149 -11.34 -7.94 -3.86
N VAL A 150 -11.89 -7.62 -2.69
CA VAL A 150 -13.18 -6.92 -2.56
C VAL A 150 -13.09 -5.49 -3.11
N ALA A 151 -12.05 -4.74 -2.79
CA ALA A 151 -11.84 -3.39 -3.28
C ALA A 151 -11.80 -3.35 -4.81
N CYS A 152 -11.01 -4.20 -5.44
CA CYS A 152 -10.94 -4.32 -6.90
C CYS A 152 -12.31 -4.63 -7.53
N ALA A 153 -13.10 -5.52 -6.91
CA ALA A 153 -14.44 -5.84 -7.40
C ALA A 153 -15.40 -4.64 -7.35
N PHE A 154 -15.32 -3.80 -6.30
CA PHE A 154 -16.18 -2.63 -6.15
C PHE A 154 -15.69 -1.38 -6.89
N LEU A 155 -14.41 -1.34 -7.25
CA LEU A 155 -13.81 -0.37 -8.20
C LEU A 155 -14.07 -0.77 -9.66
N SER A 156 -14.43 -2.02 -9.93
CA SER A 156 -14.76 -2.46 -11.28
C SER A 156 -16.12 -1.95 -11.72
N VAL A 157 -16.28 -1.70 -13.02
CA VAL A 157 -17.58 -1.29 -13.60
C VAL A 157 -18.57 -2.46 -13.46
N PRO A 158 -19.75 -2.25 -12.82
CA PRO A 158 -20.73 -3.31 -12.70
C PRO A 158 -21.25 -3.74 -14.09
N PRO A 159 -21.65 -5.02 -14.27
CA PRO A 159 -22.22 -5.51 -15.51
C PRO A 159 -23.36 -4.59 -15.99
N LYS A 160 -23.43 -4.30 -17.30
CA LYS A 160 -24.40 -3.34 -17.87
C LYS A 160 -25.84 -3.55 -17.38
N HIS A 161 -26.27 -4.80 -17.30
CA HIS A 161 -27.63 -5.17 -16.85
C HIS A 161 -27.89 -4.93 -15.35
N LEU A 162 -26.86 -4.71 -14.53
CA LEU A 162 -26.95 -4.43 -13.09
C LEU A 162 -26.61 -2.98 -12.73
N GLN A 163 -26.17 -2.15 -13.68
CA GLN A 163 -25.73 -0.77 -13.40
C GLN A 163 -26.82 0.05 -12.71
N GLY A 164 -28.07 -0.03 -13.18
CA GLY A 164 -29.20 0.67 -12.57
C GLY A 164 -29.50 0.19 -11.13
N LEU A 165 -29.35 -1.11 -10.86
CA LEU A 165 -29.51 -1.67 -9.52
C LEU A 165 -28.38 -1.18 -8.60
N PHE A 166 -27.13 -1.20 -9.05
CA PHE A 166 -25.98 -0.69 -8.30
C PHE A 166 -26.16 0.79 -7.94
N MET A 167 -26.52 1.63 -8.91
CA MET A 167 -26.78 3.04 -8.66
C MET A 167 -27.85 3.25 -7.58
N LYS A 168 -28.95 2.49 -7.64
CA LYS A 168 -30.02 2.57 -6.64
C LYS A 168 -29.58 2.06 -5.27
N ALA A 169 -28.88 0.93 -5.22
CA ALA A 169 -28.44 0.30 -3.97
C ALA A 169 -27.41 1.15 -3.20
N PHE A 170 -26.49 1.80 -3.93
CA PHE A 170 -25.47 2.67 -3.32
C PHE A 170 -25.91 4.12 -3.14
N ALA A 171 -27.16 4.48 -3.50
CA ALA A 171 -27.65 5.87 -3.46
C ALA A 171 -27.58 6.50 -2.04
N GLU A 172 -27.76 5.68 -1.01
CA GLU A 172 -27.73 6.11 0.40
C GLU A 172 -26.38 5.84 1.07
N VAL A 173 -25.48 5.10 0.42
CA VAL A 173 -24.17 4.79 0.97
C VAL A 173 -23.33 6.06 1.06
N ARG A 174 -22.76 6.28 2.25
CA ARG A 174 -21.85 7.37 2.56
C ARG A 174 -20.65 6.80 3.29
N SER A 175 -19.46 7.28 2.96
CA SER A 175 -18.23 6.90 3.63
C SER A 175 -17.53 8.09 4.27
N PHE A 176 -16.84 7.80 5.37
CA PHE A 176 -16.08 8.77 6.15
C PHE A 176 -14.59 8.51 6.00
N ASN A 177 -13.77 9.51 6.34
CA ASN A 177 -12.32 9.35 6.35
C ASN A 177 -11.91 8.72 7.69
N PRO A 178 -11.29 7.53 7.73
CA PRO A 178 -10.90 6.89 8.99
C PRO A 178 -9.69 7.57 9.68
N ALA A 179 -9.02 8.50 9.00
CA ALA A 179 -7.89 9.26 9.54
C ALA A 179 -8.26 10.71 9.94
N ALA A 180 -9.55 11.03 9.99
CA ALA A 180 -10.07 12.33 10.42
C ALA A 180 -10.53 12.29 11.89
#